data_AF-A0A829YA23-F1
#
_entry.id   AF-A0A829YA23-F1
#
_cell.length_a   1.000
_cell.length_b   1.000
_cell.length_c   1.000
_cell.angle_alpha   90.00
_cell.angle_beta   90.00
_cell.angle_gamma   90.00
#
_symmetry.space_group_name_H-M   'P 1'
#
loop_
_entity.id
_entity.type
_entity.pdbx_description
1 polymer ?
#
loop_
_entity_poly.entity_id
_entity_poly.type
_entity_poly.pdbx_seq_one_letter_code
_entity_poly.pdbx_strand_id
1 'polypeptide(L)'
;MADKQNITVAIEPALLKQARAIAARRGTSISALLADELRRLVAGDRSYESARRKALALMKTGIGMASGRMESRDEIHDRNRFR
;
A
#
# COMPACT_ATOMS: atom_id res chain seq x y z
N MET A 1 3.69 19.35 16.25
CA MET A 1 4.19 17.96 16.10
C MET A 1 3.06 17.04 16.49
N ALA A 2 2.68 16.06 15.68
CA ALA A 2 1.61 15.13 16.04
C ALA A 2 1.99 14.38 17.32
N ASP A 3 1.07 14.32 18.27
CA ASP A 3 1.34 13.77 19.60
C ASP A 3 1.62 12.26 19.50
N LYS A 4 2.70 11.80 20.13
CA LYS A 4 3.12 10.39 20.06
C LYS A 4 2.50 9.66 21.25
N GLN A 5 1.63 8.69 20.99
CA GLN A 5 1.09 7.82 22.03
C GLN A 5 2.05 6.65 22.31
N ASN A 6 2.35 6.43 23.59
CA ASN A 6 3.16 5.31 24.04
C ASN A 6 2.27 4.07 24.21
N ILE A 7 2.74 2.93 23.70
CA ILE A 7 2.06 1.65 23.80
C ILE A 7 3.00 0.66 24.48
N THR A 8 2.52 0.00 25.54
CA THR A 8 3.23 -1.11 26.19
C THR A 8 2.81 -2.41 25.53
N VAL A 9 3.79 -3.19 25.05
CA VAL A 9 3.55 -4.47 24.38
C VAL A 9 4.28 -5.57 25.14
N ALA A 10 3.57 -6.65 25.47
CA ALA A 10 4.19 -7.85 26.00
C ALA A 10 4.84 -8.63 24.84
N ILE A 11 6.13 -8.89 24.95
CA ILE A 11 6.92 -9.58 23.91
C ILE A 11 7.78 -10.64 24.59
N GLU A 12 7.90 -11.80 23.95
CA GLU A 12 8.77 -12.87 24.45
C GLU A 12 10.24 -12.39 24.58
N PRO A 13 10.96 -12.77 25.66
CA PRO A 13 12.32 -12.32 25.89
C PRO A 13 13.29 -12.67 24.74
N ALA A 14 13.12 -13.84 24.13
CA ALA A 14 13.92 -14.29 23.01
C ALA A 14 13.74 -13.38 21.77
N LEU A 15 12.49 -13.05 21.44
CA LEU A 15 12.15 -12.15 20.35
C LEU A 15 12.66 -10.73 20.61
N LEU A 16 12.54 -10.24 21.85
CA LEU A 16 13.05 -8.92 22.24
C LEU A 16 14.57 -8.82 22.02
N LYS A 17 15.33 -9.88 22.30
CA LYS A 17 16.78 -9.93 22.07
C LYS A 17 17.13 -9.82 20.57
N GLN A 18 16.41 -10.57 19.73
CA GLN A 18 16.59 -10.52 18.27
C GLN A 18 16.21 -9.16 17.69
N ALA A 19 15.08 -8.59 18.12
CA ALA A 19 14.63 -7.27 17.71
C ALA A 19 15.67 -6.19 18.06
N ARG A 20 16.28 -6.28 19.25
CA ARG A 20 17.35 -5.37 19.68
C ARG A 20 18.58 -5.45 18.78
N ALA A 21 18.99 -6.66 18.38
CA ALA A 21 20.10 -6.86 17.45
C ALA A 21 19.81 -6.29 16.05
N ILE A 22 18.58 -6.45 15.55
CA ILE A 22 18.15 -5.89 14.26
C ILE A 22 18.11 -4.36 14.32
N ALA A 23 17.54 -3.80 15.39
CA ALA A 23 17.46 -2.36 15.59
C ALA A 23 18.87 -1.74 15.66
N ALA A 24 19.78 -2.34 16.43
CA ALA A 24 21.18 -1.92 16.50
C ALA A 24 21.88 -1.96 15.13
N ARG A 25 21.70 -3.04 14.36
CA ARG A 25 22.24 -3.14 12.99
C ARG A 25 21.71 -2.07 12.04
N ARG A 26 20.48 -1.59 12.24
CA ARG A 26 19.84 -0.57 11.42
C ARG A 26 20.05 0.85 11.94
N GLY A 27 20.73 1.02 13.09
CA GLY A 27 20.89 2.32 13.74
C GLY A 27 19.57 2.91 14.25
N THR A 28 18.57 2.08 14.54
CA THR A 28 17.24 2.51 15.00
C THR A 28 16.93 1.99 16.41
N SER A 29 15.89 2.52 17.05
CA SER A 29 15.36 1.98 18.31
C SER A 29 14.31 0.90 18.05
N ILE A 30 14.05 0.06 19.07
CA ILE A 30 12.97 -0.94 19.00
C ILE A 30 11.62 -0.27 18.75
N SER A 31 11.33 0.84 19.44
CA SER A 31 10.08 1.57 19.27
C SER A 31 9.94 2.14 17.85
N ALA A 32 11.03 2.63 17.25
CA ALA A 32 11.03 3.09 15.87
C ALA A 32 10.79 1.93 14.88
N LEU A 33 11.45 0.78 15.10
CA LEU A 33 11.27 -0.43 14.30
C LEU A 33 9.81 -0.91 14.32
N LEU A 34 9.19 -0.97 15.51
CA LEU A 34 7.79 -1.34 15.68
C LEU A 34 6.84 -0.34 15.03
N ALA A 35 7.11 0.96 15.18
CA ALA A 35 6.30 2.00 14.55
C ALA A 35 6.33 1.90 13.01
N ASP A 36 7.49 1.61 12.42
CA ASP A 36 7.61 1.41 10.98
C ASP A 36 6.88 0.16 10.50
N GLU A 37 6.93 -0.93 11.26
CA GLU A 37 6.18 -2.15 10.93
C GLU A 37 4.67 -1.91 10.98
N LEU A 38 4.18 -1.24 12.02
CA LEU A 38 2.78 -0.83 12.14
C LEU A 38 2.35 0.06 10.97
N ARG A 39 3.19 1.02 10.56
CA ARG A 39 2.91 1.85 9.38
C ARG A 39 2.79 1.01 8.12
N ARG A 40 3.68 0.02 7.91
CA ARG A 40 3.61 -0.89 6.76
C ARG A 40 2.31 -1.69 6.74
N LEU A 41 1.92 -2.25 7.88
CA LEU A 41 0.67 -3.00 8.02
C LEU A 41 -0.55 -2.14 7.68
N VAL A 42 -0.64 -0.94 8.27
CA VAL A 42 -1.75 -0.01 8.02
C VAL A 42 -1.75 0.49 6.56
N ALA A 43 -0.57 0.76 5.99
CA ALA A 43 -0.46 1.17 4.59
C ALA A 43 -0.91 0.05 3.63
N GLY A 44 -0.53 -1.19 3.92
CA GLY A 44 -0.96 -2.38 3.17
C GLY A 44 -2.48 -2.51 3.17
N ASP A 45 -3.09 -2.46 4.35
CA ASP A 45 -4.55 -2.54 4.52
C ASP A 45 -5.29 -1.40 3.78
N ARG A 46 -4.81 -0.17 3.94
CA ARG A 46 -5.37 1.01 3.24
C ARG A 46 -5.23 0.93 1.73
N SER A 47 -4.15 0.34 1.21
CA SER A 47 -3.93 0.21 -0.23
C SER A 47 -4.98 -0.69 -0.87
N TYR A 48 -5.29 -1.81 -0.21
CA TYR A 48 -6.32 -2.74 -0.65
C TYR A 48 -7.70 -2.08 -0.58
N GLU A 49 -8.07 -1.47 0.54
CA GLU A 49 -9.37 -0.81 0.68
C GLU A 49 -9.55 0.36 -0.30
N SER A 50 -8.47 1.12 -0.57
CA SER A 50 -8.49 2.18 -1.59
C SER A 50 -8.73 1.61 -2.99
N ALA A 51 -8.01 0.55 -3.37
CA ALA A 51 -8.18 -0.12 -4.65
C ALA A 51 -9.60 -0.70 -4.80
N ARG A 52 -10.11 -1.36 -3.75
CA ARG A 52 -11.46 -1.90 -3.68
C ARG A 52 -12.51 -0.81 -3.86
N ARG A 53 -12.40 0.31 -3.15
CA ARG A 53 -13.32 1.44 -3.27
C ARG A 53 -13.32 2.03 -4.69
N LYS A 54 -12.14 2.17 -5.31
CA LYS A 54 -12.00 2.64 -6.70
C LYS A 54 -12.67 1.68 -7.69
N ALA A 55 -12.45 0.37 -7.54
CA ALA A 55 -13.04 -0.64 -8.40
C ALA A 55 -14.58 -0.64 -8.30
N LEU A 56 -15.13 -0.60 -7.07
CA LEU A 56 -16.57 -0.53 -6.86
C LEU A 56 -17.19 0.77 -7.41
N ALA A 57 -16.49 1.90 -7.27
CA ALA A 57 -16.94 3.16 -7.85
C ALA A 57 -16.99 3.07 -9.38
N LEU A 58 -15.95 2.51 -10.02
CA LEU A 58 -15.88 2.31 -11.47
C LEU A 58 -17.00 1.39 -11.97
N MET A 59 -17.29 0.30 -11.24
CA MET A 59 -18.41 -0.59 -11.56
C MET A 59 -19.76 0.13 -11.47
N LYS A 60 -19.94 0.99 -10.47
CA LYS A 60 -21.19 1.74 -10.27
C LYS A 60 -21.40 2.84 -11.32
N THR A 61 -20.34 3.58 -11.66
CA THR A 61 -20.42 4.63 -12.69
C THR A 61 -20.47 4.04 -14.10
N GLY A 62 -19.96 2.81 -14.27
CA GLY A 62 -19.64 2.26 -15.57
C GLY A 62 -18.38 2.91 -16.14
N ILE A 63 -17.80 2.25 -17.14
CA ILE A 63 -16.80 2.87 -18.00
C ILE A 63 -17.58 3.55 -19.12
N GLY A 64 -17.38 4.85 -19.31
CA GLY A 64 -17.96 5.60 -20.44
C GLY A 64 -17.38 5.12 -21.76
N MET A 65 -17.79 3.93 -22.19
CA MET A 65 -17.48 3.40 -23.51
C MET A 65 -18.33 4.21 -24.48
N ALA A 66 -17.68 4.96 -25.38
CA ALA A 66 -18.38 5.56 -26.51
C ALA A 66 -19.16 4.43 -27.21
N SER A 67 -20.43 4.66 -27.54
CA SER A 67 -21.32 3.69 -28.21
C SER A 67 -20.93 3.42 -29.68
N GLY A 68 -19.66 3.59 -30.02
CA GLY A 68 -19.10 3.36 -31.35
C GLY A 68 -18.55 1.95 -31.53
N ARG A 69 -18.10 1.67 -32.76
CA ARG A 69 -17.38 0.44 -33.10
C ARG A 69 -16.19 0.27 -32.15
N MET A 70 -16.09 -0.89 -31.51
CA MET A 70 -14.86 -1.27 -30.81
C MET A 70 -13.74 -1.40 -31.84
N GLU A 71 -12.68 -0.61 -31.67
CA GLU A 71 -11.46 -0.76 -32.48
C GLU A 71 -10.91 -2.17 -32.30
N SER A 72 -10.40 -2.76 -33.38
CA SER A 72 -9.69 -4.03 -33.28
C SER A 72 -8.42 -3.87 -32.45
N ARG A 73 -7.94 -4.96 -31.85
CA ARG A 73 -6.72 -4.93 -31.02
C ARG A 73 -5.53 -4.34 -31.79
N ASP A 74 -5.43 -4.63 -33.08
CA ASP A 74 -4.34 -4.13 -33.93
C ASP A 74 -4.52 -2.64 -34.26
N GLU A 75 -5.76 -2.17 -34.45
CA GLU A 75 -6.09 -0.73 -34.56
C GLU A 75 -5.71 0.03 -33.27
N ILE A 76 -5.97 -0.54 -32.09
CA ILE A 76 -5.60 0.07 -30.79
C ILE A 76 -4.07 0.08 -30.58
N HIS A 77 -3.36 -0.94 -31.05
CA HIS A 77 -1.91 -1.02 -30.90
C HIS A 77 -1.14 -0.21 -31.95
N ASP A 78 -1.77 0.24 -33.03
CA ASP A 78 -1.12 1.07 -34.02
C ASP A 78 -0.77 2.45 -33.42
N ARG A 79 0.53 2.78 -33.43
CA ARG A 79 1.09 4.05 -32.95
C ARG A 79 1.32 5.06 -34.08
N ASN A 80 1.06 4.69 -35.34
CA ASN A 80 1.19 5.62 -36.48
C ASN A 80 0.16 6.77 -36.42
N ARG A 81 -0.94 6.61 -35.70
CA ARG A 81 -1.99 7.62 -35.50
C ARG A 81 -1.62 8.80 -34.60
N PHE A 82 -0.42 8.80 -34.01
CA PHE A 82 0.07 9.86 -33.12
C PHE A 82 1.24 10.67 -33.72
N ARG A 83 1.42 10.63 -35.04
CA ARG A 83 2.45 11.37 -35.77
C ARG A 83 1.89 12.59 -36.48
#